data_AF-A0A399XIN4-F1
#
_entry.id   AF-A0A399XIN4-F1
#
_cell.length_a   1.000
_cell.length_b   1.000
_cell.length_c   1.000
_cell.angle_alpha   90.00
_cell.angle_beta   90.00
_cell.angle_gamma   90.00
#
_symmetry.space_group_name_H-M   'P 1'
#
loop_
_entity.id
_entity.type
_entity.pdbx_description
1 polymer ?
#
loop_
_entity_poly.entity_id
_entity_poly.type
_entity_poly.pdbx_seq_one_letter_code
_entity_poly.pdbx_strand_id
1 'polypeptide(L)' 'MAECINCDACLRHCPPQFGAIFNHGIDVIIIPELCSGCGKCLDPCPVDCIYEDPDWQPAPDEWWETPVL' A
#
# COMPACT_ATOMS: atom_id res chain seq x y z
N MET A 1 -12.85 1.59 13.01
CA MET A 1 -11.73 1.19 13.90
C MET A 1 -10.51 1.21 13.01
N ALA A 2 -9.64 2.23 13.08
CA ALA A 2 -8.71 2.62 12.00
C ALA A 2 -7.30 1.96 12.03
N GLU A 3 -7.15 0.81 12.71
CA GLU A 3 -5.88 0.11 12.82
C GLU A 3 -5.79 -1.01 11.78
N CYS A 4 -4.64 -1.14 11.11
CA CYS A 4 -4.41 -2.23 10.16
C CYS A 4 -4.38 -3.58 10.90
N ILE A 5 -5.11 -4.56 10.38
CA ILE A 5 -5.22 -5.92 10.94
C ILE A 5 -4.60 -7.00 10.03
N ASN A 6 -3.76 -6.61 9.07
CA ASN A 6 -3.11 -7.51 8.10
C ASN A 6 -4.08 -8.48 7.40
N CYS A 7 -5.25 -8.00 6.99
CA CYS A 7 -6.26 -8.82 6.31
C CYS A 7 -5.97 -9.06 4.81
N ASP A 8 -4.93 -8.42 4.25
CA ASP A 8 -4.53 -8.43 2.84
C ASP A 8 -5.60 -7.97 1.83
N ALA A 9 -6.70 -7.38 2.28
CA ALA A 9 -7.80 -6.99 1.41
C ALA A 9 -7.37 -5.93 0.39
N CYS A 10 -6.61 -4.91 0.83
CA CYS A 10 -6.06 -3.87 -0.03
C CYS A 10 -5.10 -4.45 -1.09
N LEU A 11 -4.22 -5.38 -0.71
CA LEU A 11 -3.26 -6.03 -1.60
C LEU A 11 -3.96 -6.85 -2.69
N ARG A 12 -5.01 -7.62 -2.33
CA ARG A 12 -5.77 -8.44 -3.29
C ARG A 12 -6.57 -7.63 -4.30
N HIS A 13 -6.99 -6.42 -3.93
CA HIS A 13 -7.76 -5.53 -4.79
C HIS A 13 -6.87 -4.54 -5.57
N CYS A 14 -5.64 -4.31 -5.11
CA CYS A 14 -4.66 -3.57 -5.88
C CYS A 14 -4.32 -4.36 -7.16
N PRO A 15 -4.40 -3.74 -8.35
CA PRO A 15 -4.07 -4.44 -9.58
C PRO A 15 -2.62 -4.94 -9.56
N PRO A 16 -2.37 -6.24 -9.80
CA PRO A 16 -1.06 -6.86 -9.60
C PRO A 16 0.01 -6.32 -10.54
N GLN A 17 -0.37 -5.73 -11.67
CA GLN A 17 0.57 -5.10 -12.59
C GLN A 17 1.28 -3.87 -12.02
N PHE A 18 0.71 -3.24 -10.99
CA PHE A 18 1.32 -2.09 -10.34
C PHE A 18 2.28 -2.52 -9.23
N GLY A 19 1.93 -3.58 -8.48
CA GLY A 19 2.73 -4.01 -7.34
C GLY A 19 2.89 -2.94 -6.26
N ALA A 20 1.95 -1.98 -6.19
CA ALA A 20 2.08 -0.79 -5.35
C ALA A 20 1.88 -1.06 -3.85
N ILE A 21 1.26 -2.19 -3.47
CA ILE A 21 0.97 -2.53 -2.08
C ILE A 21 1.63 -3.85 -1.74
N PHE A 22 2.39 -3.91 -0.65
CA PHE A 22 2.99 -5.14 -0.13
C PHE A 22 3.07 -5.14 1.40
N ASN A 23 3.14 -6.34 1.97
CA ASN A 23 3.32 -6.52 3.41
C ASN A 23 4.80 -6.45 3.78
N HIS A 24 5.10 -5.70 4.84
CA HIS A 24 6.42 -5.61 5.43
C HIS A 24 6.32 -5.89 6.94
N GLY A 25 6.50 -7.16 7.32
CA GLY A 25 6.29 -7.59 8.70
C GLY A 25 4.83 -7.46 9.13
N ILE A 26 4.57 -6.63 10.12
CA ILE A 26 3.21 -6.31 10.61
C ILE A 26 2.60 -5.11 9.88
N ASP A 27 3.38 -4.38 9.11
CA ASP A 27 2.93 -3.18 8.42
C ASP A 27 2.60 -3.48 6.95
N VAL A 28 1.73 -2.64 6.38
CA VAL A 28 1.45 -2.62 4.94
C VAL A 28 2.10 -1.37 4.37
N ILE A 29 2.96 -1.55 3.37
CA ILE A 29 3.62 -0.45 2.68
C ILE A 29 2.93 -0.23 1.34
N ILE A 30 2.72 1.05 1.01
CA ILE A 30 2.22 1.49 -0.29
C ILE A 30 3.30 2.34 -0.94
N ILE A 31 3.71 1.99 -2.15
CA ILE A 31 4.62 2.78 -2.98
C ILE A 31 3.79 3.72 -3.85
N PRO A 32 3.74 5.02 -3.53
CA PRO A 32 2.89 5.96 -4.25
C PRO A 32 3.31 6.10 -5.72
N GLU A 33 4.59 5.93 -6.03
CA GLU A 33 5.13 5.98 -7.40
C GLU A 33 4.59 4.87 -8.31
N LEU A 34 4.21 3.73 -7.73
CA LEU A 34 3.60 2.61 -8.44
C LEU A 34 2.06 2.67 -8.40
N CYS A 35 1.49 3.51 -7.54
CA CYS A 35 0.05 3.62 -7.35
C CYS A 35 -0.60 4.42 -8.49
N SER A 36 -1.65 3.85 -9.10
CA SER A 36 -2.43 4.55 -10.13
C SER A 36 -3.48 5.51 -9.56
N GLY A 37 -3.66 5.57 -8.24
CA GLY A 37 -4.71 6.37 -7.60
C GLY A 37 -6.14 5.85 -7.86
N CYS A 38 -6.30 4.57 -8.20
CA CYS A 38 -7.60 4.03 -8.63
C CYS A 38 -8.64 3.82 -7.50
N GLY A 39 -8.27 3.99 -6.23
CA GLY A 39 -9.17 3.88 -5.07
C GLY A 39 -9.71 2.48 -4.74
N LYS A 40 -9.38 1.44 -5.54
CA LYS A 40 -9.92 0.07 -5.35
C LYS A 40 -9.56 -0.59 -4.01
N CYS A 41 -8.52 -0.10 -3.34
CA CYS A 41 -8.07 -0.61 -2.05
C CYS A 41 -8.82 0.00 -0.86
N LEU A 42 -9.61 1.07 -1.06
CA LEU A 42 -10.34 1.78 0.00
C LEU A 42 -11.56 0.97 0.48
N ASP A 43 -12.53 0.75 -0.41
CA ASP A 43 -13.77 0.02 -0.13
C ASP A 43 -13.60 -1.37 0.52
N PRO A 44 -12.63 -2.22 0.13
CA PRO A 44 -12.50 -3.56 0.72
C PRO A 44 -11.85 -3.58 2.11
N CYS A 45 -11.38 -2.44 2.64
CA CYS A 45 -10.72 -2.41 3.94
C CYS A 45 -11.75 -2.50 5.07
N PRO A 46 -11.82 -3.62 5.83
CA PRO A 46 -12.87 -3.82 6.85
C PRO A 46 -12.75 -2.89 8.07
N VAL A 47 -11.62 -2.21 8.17
CA VAL A 47 -11.22 -1.34 9.28
C VAL A 47 -11.00 0.10 8.80
N ASP A 48 -11.19 0.40 7.51
CA ASP A 48 -10.99 1.74 6.95
C ASP A 48 -9.63 2.37 7.34
N CYS A 49 -8.56 1.56 7.39
CA CYS A 49 -7.23 2.01 7.80
C CYS A 49 -6.39 2.60 6.64
N ILE A 50 -6.94 2.68 5.44
CA ILE A 50 -6.30 3.17 4.22
C ILE A 50 -7.11 4.34 3.67
N TYR A 51 -6.43 5.38 3.18
CA TYR A 51 -7.03 6.62 2.71
C TYR A 51 -6.26 7.20 1.53
N GLU A 52 -6.90 8.08 0.79
CA GLU A 52 -6.25 8.86 -0.25
C GLU A 52 -5.33 9.91 0.39
N ASP A 53 -4.10 10.00 -0.11
CA ASP A 53 -3.13 11.00 0.31
C ASP A 53 -2.85 11.97 -0.84
N PRO A 54 -3.44 13.19 -0.83
CA PRO A 54 -3.19 14.18 -1.87
C PRO A 54 -1.78 14.79 -1.80
N ASP A 55 -1.10 14.65 -0.66
CA ASP A 55 0.22 15.22 -0.38
C ASP A 55 1.31 14.14 -0.35
N TRP A 56 1.09 13.04 -1.09
CA TRP A 56 2.00 11.89 -1.12
C TRP A 56 3.44 12.31 -1.42
N GLN A 57 4.38 11.65 -0.75
CA GLN A 57 5.82 11.85 -0.95
C GLN A 57 6.43 10.59 -1.56
N PRO A 58 7.45 10.72 -2.44
CA PRO A 58 8.13 9.56 -3.01
C PRO A 58 8.74 8.67 -1.94
N ALA A 59 8.87 7.38 -2.24
CA ALA A 59 9.53 6.46 -1.34
C ALA A 59 11.01 6.88 -1.18
N PRO A 60 11.59 6.74 0.03
CA PRO A 60 13.00 7.06 0.23
C PRO A 60 13.91 6.18 -0.64
N ASP A 61 15.00 6.75 -1.14
CA ASP A 61 15.93 6.08 -2.08
C ASP A 61 16.46 4.73 -1.54
N GLU A 62 16.62 4.61 -0.21
CA GLU A 62 17.03 3.38 0.47
C GLU A 62 16.15 2.16 0.14
N TRP A 63 14.87 2.36 -0.18
CA TRP A 63 13.93 1.29 -0.56
C TRP A 63 14.18 0.74 -1.97
N TRP A 64 14.96 1.45 -2.79
CA TRP A 64 15.33 1.08 -4.16
C TRP A 64 16.76 0.58 -4.27
N GLU A 65 17.64 0.97 -3.34
CA GLU A 65 19.06 0.65 -3.37
C GLU A 65 19.43 -0.64 -2.62
N THR A 66 18.54 -1.19 -1.79
CA THR A 66 18.82 -2.44 -1.07
C THR A 66 18.49 -3.67 -1.93
N PRO A 67 19.42 -4.64 -2.06
CA PRO A 67 19.06 -5.94 -2.58
C PRO A 67 18.17 -6.63 -1.53
N VAL A 68 16.86 -6.68 -1.80
CA VAL A 68 15.94 -7.56 -1.09
C VAL A 68 16.45 -9.00 -1.25
N LEU A 69 17.11 -9.50 -0.18
CA LEU A 69 17.50 -10.90 -0.03
C LEU A 69 16.27 -11.82 -0.06
#